data_AF-N1JUW4-F1
#
_entry.id   AF-N1JUW4-F1
#
_cell.length_a   1.000
_cell.length_b   1.000
_cell.length_c   1.000
_cell.angle_alpha   90.00
_cell.angle_beta   90.00
_cell.angle_gamma   90.00
#
_symmetry.space_group_name_H-M   'P 1'
#
loop_
_entity.id
_entity.type
_entity.pdbx_description
1 polymer ?
#
loop_
_entity_poly.entity_id
_entity_poly.type
_entity_poly.pdbx_seq_one_letter_code
_entity_poly.pdbx_strand_id
1 'polypeptide(L)'
;IDRQGVQFALSYMDVATGQFFVTNLDDFTSICGEIRNLRARELVIGYALSEEEEQVFSNQMNLLLSFEDEVTEDVQLIDNSLTDLEKAAAGKLLSYLHRTQMRDLSHLQKVVH
;
A
#
# COMPACT_ATOMS: atom_id res chain seq x y z
N ILE A 1 -0.21 0.01 -3.17
CA ILE A 1 -0.38 1.21 -4.01
C ILE A 1 -1.67 1.11 -4.80
N ASP A 2 -2.35 2.24 -4.95
CA ASP A 2 -3.54 2.38 -5.79
C ASP A 2 -3.46 3.68 -6.60
N ARG A 3 -4.23 3.78 -7.69
CA ARG A 3 -4.23 4.94 -8.58
C ARG A 3 -5.64 5.34 -8.97
N GLN A 4 -5.92 6.65 -8.91
CA GLN A 4 -7.14 7.24 -9.46
C GLN A 4 -6.80 8.42 -10.37
N GLY A 5 -6.95 8.23 -11.67
CA GLY A 5 -6.60 9.24 -12.68
C GLY A 5 -5.10 9.53 -12.69
N VAL A 6 -4.73 10.74 -12.24
CA VAL A 6 -3.33 11.20 -12.13
C VAL A 6 -2.76 11.06 -10.72
N GLN A 7 -3.60 10.76 -9.73
CA GLN A 7 -3.20 10.66 -8.33
C GLN A 7 -2.92 9.21 -7.96
N PHE A 8 -1.96 9.05 -7.06
CA PHE A 8 -1.59 7.77 -6.49
C PHE A 8 -1.70 7.80 -4.98
N ALA A 9 -2.03 6.66 -4.39
CA ALA A 9 -1.90 6.46 -2.96
C ALA A 9 -0.92 5.32 -2.67
N LEU A 10 -0.01 5.59 -1.73
CA LEU A 10 0.93 4.64 -1.18
C LEU A 10 0.58 4.40 0.28
N SER A 11 0.22 3.16 0.58
CA SER A 11 0.03 2.65 1.94
C SER A 11 1.23 1.82 2.35
N TYR A 12 1.62 1.89 3.62
CA TYR A 12 2.64 1.03 4.21
C TYR A 12 2.37 0.79 5.69
N MET A 13 2.84 -0.36 6.18
CA MET A 13 2.72 -0.74 7.59
C MET A 13 4.10 -1.05 8.15
N ASP A 14 4.44 -0.42 9.27
CA ASP A 14 5.59 -0.82 10.07
C ASP A 14 5.13 -1.89 11.07
N VAL A 15 5.43 -3.14 10.76
CA VAL A 15 5.03 -4.31 11.59
C VAL A 15 5.76 -4.31 12.95
N ALA A 16 6.92 -3.67 13.05
CA ALA A 16 7.68 -3.64 14.30
C ALA A 16 7.04 -2.72 15.34
N THR A 17 6.45 -1.62 14.89
CA THR A 17 5.76 -0.63 15.73
C THR A 17 4.24 -0.79 15.71
N GLY A 18 3.70 -1.54 14.75
CA GLY A 18 2.26 -1.66 14.51
C GLY A 18 1.62 -0.41 13.92
N GLN A 19 2.44 0.53 13.43
CA GLN A 19 1.94 1.77 12.83
C GLN A 19 1.63 1.56 11.36
N PHE A 20 0.52 2.17 10.92
CA PHE A 20 0.10 2.15 9.54
C PHE A 20 -0.03 3.56 9.02
N PHE A 21 0.49 3.76 7.82
CA PHE A 21 0.58 5.06 7.19
C PHE A 21 0.05 4.97 5.76
N VAL A 22 -0.52 6.08 5.31
CA VAL A 22 -0.93 6.25 3.93
C VAL A 22 -0.59 7.67 3.50
N THR A 23 -0.17 7.81 2.27
CA THR A 23 0.19 9.10 1.68
C THR A 23 -0.31 9.17 0.24
N ASN A 24 -0.66 10.37 -0.20
CA ASN A 24 -1.06 10.66 -1.57
C ASN A 24 0.10 11.31 -2.33
N LEU A 25 0.31 10.88 -3.56
CA LEU A 25 1.42 11.28 -4.41
C LEU A 25 0.87 11.62 -5.80
N ASP A 26 1.30 12.75 -6.36
CA ASP A 26 0.81 13.24 -7.65
C ASP A 26 1.54 12.62 -8.86
N ASP A 27 2.64 11.90 -8.63
CA ASP A 27 3.45 11.36 -9.70
C ASP A 27 4.18 10.05 -9.33
N PHE A 28 4.49 9.27 -10.36
CA PHE A 28 5.16 7.98 -10.23
C PHE A 28 6.58 8.08 -9.66
N THR A 29 7.29 9.18 -9.93
CA THR A 29 8.67 9.37 -9.44
C THR A 29 8.67 9.53 -7.93
N SER A 30 7.70 10.28 -7.40
CA SER A 30 7.50 10.48 -5.97
C SER A 30 7.19 9.16 -5.26
N ILE A 31 6.36 8.29 -5.86
CA ILE A 31 6.13 6.91 -5.36
C ILE A 31 7.42 6.11 -5.30
N CYS A 32 8.19 6.10 -6.39
CA CYS A 32 9.47 5.39 -6.44
C CYS A 32 10.44 5.90 -5.36
N GLY A 33 10.47 7.21 -5.13
CA GLY A 33 11.24 7.85 -4.08
C GLY A 33 10.84 7.34 -2.70
N GLU A 34 9.54 7.33 -2.39
CA GLU A 34 9.08 6.89 -1.07
C GLU A 34 9.25 5.40 -0.83
N ILE A 35 8.97 4.54 -1.82
CA ILE A 35 9.21 3.10 -1.69
C ILE A 35 10.69 2.81 -1.40
N ARG A 36 11.60 3.55 -2.04
CA ARG A 36 13.04 3.45 -1.81
C ARG A 36 13.44 3.94 -0.43
N ASN A 37 12.84 5.04 0.03
CA ASN A 37 13.07 5.61 1.36
C ASN A 37 12.61 4.64 2.47
N LEU A 38 11.44 4.03 2.29
CA LEU A 38 10.87 3.00 3.17
C LEU A 38 11.65 1.68 3.17
N ARG A 39 12.55 1.48 2.20
CA ARG A 39 13.29 0.23 1.98
C ARG A 39 12.36 -0.98 1.91
N ALA A 40 11.22 -0.80 1.25
CA ALA A 40 10.26 -1.88 1.06
C ALA A 40 10.93 -3.03 0.28
N ARG A 41 10.54 -4.26 0.61
CA ARG A 41 10.97 -5.48 -0.12
C ARG A 41 9.89 -6.02 -1.04
N GLU A 42 8.66 -5.67 -0.72
CA GLU A 42 7.46 -6.13 -1.40
C GLU A 42 6.52 -4.95 -1.57
N LEU A 43 5.86 -4.91 -2.73
CA LEU A 43 4.92 -3.88 -3.10
C LEU A 43 3.61 -4.54 -3.49
N VAL A 44 2.57 -4.26 -2.71
CA VAL A 44 1.20 -4.68 -3.03
C VAL A 44 0.60 -3.67 -4.00
N ILE A 45 0.08 -4.13 -5.12
CA ILE A 45 -0.40 -3.33 -6.23
C ILE A 45 -1.88 -3.60 -6.43
N GLY A 46 -2.67 -2.53 -6.37
CA GLY A 46 -4.12 -2.56 -6.51
C GLY A 46 -4.66 -2.24 -7.89
N TYR A 47 -3.80 -2.11 -8.89
CA TYR A 47 -4.19 -1.76 -10.25
C TYR A 47 -3.30 -2.49 -11.25
N ALA A 48 -3.73 -2.55 -12.51
CA ALA A 48 -2.89 -3.13 -13.56
C ALA A 48 -1.70 -2.20 -13.88
N LEU A 49 -0.48 -2.65 -13.59
CA LEU A 49 0.74 -1.96 -13.96
C LEU A 49 0.96 -2.02 -15.48
N SER A 50 1.52 -0.95 -16.02
CA SER A 50 2.16 -0.99 -17.33
C SER A 50 3.50 -1.72 -17.28
N GLU A 51 3.95 -2.22 -18.43
CA GLU A 51 5.23 -2.92 -18.56
C GLU A 51 6.41 -2.05 -18.08
N GLU A 52 6.36 -0.74 -18.34
CA GLU A 52 7.38 0.21 -17.86
C GLU A 52 7.41 0.31 -16.33
N GLU A 53 6.25 0.44 -15.68
CA GLU A 53 6.16 0.52 -14.21
C GLU A 53 6.64 -0.80 -13.57
N GLU A 54 6.23 -1.93 -14.14
CA GLU A 54 6.64 -3.26 -13.66
C GLU A 54 8.16 -3.43 -13.75
N GLN A 55 8.78 -3.00 -14.85
CA GLN A 55 10.24 -3.01 -15.02
C GLN A 55 10.94 -2.11 -14.00
N VAL A 56 10.41 -0.93 -13.70
CA VAL A 56 10.98 -0.06 -12.68
C VAL A 56 10.90 -0.70 -11.29
N PHE A 57 9.73 -1.21 -10.90
CA PHE A 57 9.57 -1.83 -9.58
C PHE A 57 10.37 -3.12 -9.43
N SER A 58 10.28 -4.02 -10.41
CA SER A 58 10.94 -5.32 -10.35
C SER A 58 12.43 -5.24 -10.66
N ASN A 59 12.84 -4.68 -11.81
CA ASN A 59 14.24 -4.70 -12.23
C ASN A 59 15.09 -3.59 -11.60
N GLN A 60 14.58 -2.36 -11.52
CA GLN A 60 15.40 -1.25 -10.99
C GLN A 60 15.39 -1.20 -9.46
N MET A 61 14.26 -1.52 -8.83
CA MET A 61 14.11 -1.44 -7.38
C MET A 61 14.18 -2.81 -6.68
N ASN A 62 14.21 -3.91 -7.43
CA ASN A 62 14.32 -5.26 -6.91
C ASN A 62 13.22 -5.58 -5.88
N LEU A 63 12.00 -5.12 -6.16
CA LEU A 63 10.81 -5.33 -5.34
C LEU A 63 10.07 -6.58 -5.78
N LEU A 64 9.54 -7.32 -4.79
CA LEU A 64 8.53 -8.34 -5.06
C LEU A 64 7.20 -7.64 -5.37
N LEU A 65 6.60 -7.95 -6.53
CA LEU A 65 5.32 -7.38 -6.94
C LEU A 65 4.21 -8.36 -6.59
N SER A 66 3.28 -7.91 -5.74
CA SER A 66 2.13 -8.69 -5.31
C SER A 66 0.87 -7.96 -5.74
N PHE A 67 -0.02 -8.62 -6.45
CA PHE A 67 -1.25 -8.01 -6.96
C PHE A 67 -2.42 -8.37 -6.05
N GLU A 68 -3.15 -7.35 -5.58
CA GLU A 68 -4.32 -7.53 -4.72
C GLU A 68 -5.44 -6.60 -5.17
N ASP A 69 -6.48 -7.17 -5.78
CA ASP A 69 -7.67 -6.43 -6.21
C ASP A 69 -8.70 -6.26 -5.08
N GLU A 70 -8.72 -7.18 -4.12
CA GLU A 70 -9.70 -7.18 -3.03
C GLU A 70 -9.32 -6.17 -1.94
N VAL A 71 -10.23 -5.23 -1.68
CA VAL A 71 -10.15 -4.29 -0.56
C VAL A 71 -10.82 -4.95 0.65
N THR A 72 -10.15 -5.01 1.80
CA THR A 72 -10.78 -5.54 3.02
C THR A 72 -12.01 -4.71 3.41
N GLU A 73 -13.08 -5.39 3.84
CA GLU A 73 -14.27 -4.75 4.44
C GLU A 73 -14.03 -4.33 5.89
N ASP A 74 -12.90 -4.70 6.50
CA ASP A 74 -12.53 -4.34 7.86
C ASP A 74 -11.99 -2.89 7.93
N VAL A 75 -12.89 -1.94 7.68
CA VAL A 75 -12.66 -0.48 7.66
C VAL A 75 -12.34 0.05 9.06
N GLN A 76 -12.42 -0.75 10.13
CA GLN A 76 -12.22 -0.26 11.51
C GLN A 76 -10.81 0.26 11.80
N LEU A 77 -9.82 -0.21 11.04
CA LEU A 77 -8.44 0.26 11.12
C LEU A 77 -8.19 1.49 10.23
N ILE A 78 -9.00 1.70 9.20
CA ILE A 78 -8.84 2.76 8.21
C ILE A 78 -9.62 3.99 8.69
N ASP A 79 -8.93 5.11 8.87
CA ASP A 79 -9.60 6.34 9.32
C ASP A 79 -10.58 6.84 8.24
N ASN A 80 -11.80 7.22 8.68
CA ASN A 80 -12.82 7.73 7.77
C ASN A 80 -12.48 9.10 7.16
N SER A 81 -11.52 9.83 7.74
CA SER A 81 -11.00 11.10 7.22
C SER A 81 -10.13 10.94 5.96
N LEU A 82 -9.68 9.72 5.65
CA LEU A 82 -8.92 9.42 4.44
C LEU A 82 -9.77 9.55 3.18
N THR A 83 -9.14 9.92 2.08
CA THR A 83 -9.76 9.96 0.75
C THR A 83 -10.09 8.54 0.26
N ASP A 84 -11.01 8.41 -0.70
CA ASP A 84 -11.38 7.11 -1.25
C ASP A 84 -10.18 6.35 -1.85
N LEU A 85 -9.25 7.08 -2.46
CA LEU A 85 -8.02 6.51 -3.03
C LEU A 85 -7.08 5.98 -1.93
N GLU A 86 -6.90 6.72 -0.83
CA GLU A 86 -6.10 6.27 0.30
C GLU A 86 -6.74 5.06 1.00
N LYS A 87 -8.07 5.07 1.16
CA LYS A 87 -8.83 3.94 1.71
C LYS A 87 -8.66 2.69 0.85
N ALA A 88 -8.71 2.83 -0.48
CA ALA A 88 -8.51 1.71 -1.39
C ALA A 88 -7.09 1.14 -1.29
N ALA A 89 -6.06 2.00 -1.32
CA ALA A 89 -4.68 1.57 -1.15
C ALA A 89 -4.45 0.91 0.23
N ALA A 90 -5.03 1.49 1.29
CA ALA A 90 -4.88 0.97 2.64
C ALA A 90 -5.58 -0.38 2.82
N GLY A 91 -6.82 -0.49 2.35
CA GLY A 91 -7.61 -1.69 2.48
C GLY A 91 -7.08 -2.88 1.67
N LYS A 92 -6.47 -2.64 0.51
CA LYS A 92 -5.77 -3.69 -0.25
C LYS A 92 -4.53 -4.20 0.48
N LEU A 93 -3.73 -3.30 1.05
CA LEU A 93 -2.57 -3.70 1.85
C LEU A 93 -2.99 -4.50 3.09
N LEU A 94 -4.04 -4.07 3.78
CA LEU A 94 -4.60 -4.82 4.91
C LEU A 94 -5.15 -6.18 4.49
N SER A 95 -5.89 -6.25 3.38
CA SER A 95 -6.39 -7.52 2.82
C SER A 95 -5.24 -8.49 2.53
N TYR A 96 -4.21 -8.01 1.85
CA TYR A 96 -3.01 -8.78 1.55
C TYR A 96 -2.30 -9.28 2.82
N LEU A 97 -2.14 -8.41 3.83
CA LEU A 97 -1.55 -8.78 5.12
C LEU A 97 -2.40 -9.78 5.88
N HIS A 98 -3.73 -9.62 5.89
CA HIS A 98 -4.66 -10.60 6.47
C HIS A 98 -4.54 -11.97 5.79
N ARG A 99 -4.38 -11.99 4.46
CA ARG A 99 -4.24 -13.23 3.69
C ARG A 99 -2.90 -13.92 3.91
N THR A 100 -1.81 -13.15 4.01
CA THR A 100 -0.45 -13.68 4.09
C THR A 100 0.05 -13.91 5.52
N GLN A 101 -0.39 -13.11 6.50
CA GLN A 101 -0.09 -13.33 7.92
C GLN A 101 -1.29 -13.95 8.63
N MET A 102 -1.25 -15.28 8.84
CA MET A 102 -2.19 -16.03 9.68
C MET A 102 -1.96 -15.80 11.19
N ARG A 103 -1.76 -14.55 11.64
CA ARG A 103 -1.70 -14.20 13.07
C ARG A 103 -2.63 -13.03 13.29
N ASP A 104 -3.69 -13.25 14.06
CA ASP A 104 -4.63 -12.25 14.58
C ASP A 104 -4.11 -10.80 14.49
N LEU A 105 -4.61 -10.03 13.50
CA LEU A 105 -4.39 -8.58 13.42
C LEU A 105 -5.18 -7.82 14.51
N SER A 106 -5.73 -8.52 15.49
CA SER A 106 -6.47 -8.04 16.65
C SER A 106 -5.72 -7.02 17.53
N HIS A 107 -4.42 -6.80 17.28
CA HIS A 107 -3.57 -5.85 18.01
C HIS A 107 -3.16 -4.59 17.21
N LEU A 108 -3.62 -4.44 15.97
CA LEU A 108 -3.24 -3.28 15.15
C LEU A 108 -3.85 -2.00 15.72
N GLN A 109 -2.98 -1.04 16.05
CA GLN A 109 -3.43 0.29 16.44
C GLN A 109 -3.93 1.04 15.21
N LYS A 110 -4.97 1.85 15.40
CA LYS A 110 -5.59 2.66 14.35
C LYS A 110 -4.55 3.48 13.60
N VAL A 111 -4.75 3.62 12.29
CA VAL A 111 -3.98 4.51 11.41
C VAL A 111 -3.99 5.92 11.99
N VAL A 112 -2.82 6.53 12.12
CA VAL A 112 -2.69 7.93 12.59
C VAL A 112 -1.95 8.72 11.53
N HIS A 113 -2.48 9.90 11.21
CA HIS A 113 -1.96 10.86 10.24
C HIS A 113 -0.59 11.43 10.64
#